data_AF-A0AAW3V0L8-F1
#
_entry.id   AF-A0AAW3V0L8-F1
#
_cell.length_a   1.000
_cell.length_b   1.000
_cell.length_c   1.000
_cell.angle_alpha   90.00
_cell.angle_beta   90.00
_cell.angle_gamma   90.00
#
_symmetry.space_group_name_H-M   'P 1'
#
loop_
_entity.id
_entity.type
_entity.pdbx_description
1 polymer ?
#
loop_
_entity_poly.entity_id
_entity_poly.type
_entity_poly.pdbx_seq_one_letter_code
_entity_poly.pdbx_strand_id
1 'polypeptide(L)' 'MSRILLVDNEPDVIDALRIFLESEGHHTVTALDGLEAFEIAAGRQQTSL' A
#
# COMPACT_ATOMS: atom_id res chain seq x y z
N MET A 1 1.11 -12.81 9.31
CA MET A 1 1.71 -11.47 9.20
C MET A 1 2.42 -11.36 7.86
N SER A 2 1.91 -10.50 6.98
CA SER A 2 2.42 -10.30 5.61
C SER A 2 2.45 -8.82 5.30
N ARG A 3 3.32 -8.42 4.36
CA ARG A 3 3.31 -7.06 3.78
C ARG A 3 2.44 -7.08 2.53
N ILE A 4 1.43 -6.21 2.48
CA ILE A 4 0.40 -6.17 1.43
C ILE A 4 0.44 -4.79 0.78
N LEU A 5 0.46 -4.74 -0.56
CA LEU A 5 0.30 -3.51 -1.33
C LEU A 5 -1.17 -3.38 -1.79
N LEU A 6 -1.85 -2.34 -1.33
CA LEU A 6 -3.20 -1.95 -1.73
C LEU A 6 -3.09 -0.94 -2.87
N VAL A 7 -3.80 -1.18 -3.97
CA VAL A 7 -3.78 -0.32 -5.16
C VAL A 7 -5.21 -0.04 -5.58
N ASP A 8 -5.65 1.20 -5.38
CA ASP A 8 -6.98 1.66 -5.76
C ASP A 8 -6.98 3.19 -5.88
N ASN A 9 -7.70 3.74 -6.85
CA ASN A 9 -7.80 5.19 -7.06
C ASN A 9 -8.83 5.86 -6.12
N GLU A 10 -9.49 5.10 -5.26
CA GLU A 10 -10.46 5.58 -4.27
C GLU A 10 -9.86 5.52 -2.83
N PRO A 11 -9.47 6.67 -2.23
CA PRO A 11 -8.84 6.69 -0.91
C PRO A 11 -9.67 6.05 0.20
N ASP A 12 -11.00 6.21 0.15
CA ASP A 12 -11.91 5.64 1.14
C ASP A 12 -11.89 4.10 1.14
N VAL A 13 -11.71 3.48 -0.04
CA VAL A 13 -11.58 2.02 -0.19
C VAL A 13 -10.25 1.55 0.40
N ILE A 14 -9.16 2.26 0.11
CA ILE A 14 -7.83 1.99 0.69
C ILE A 14 -7.88 2.06 2.22
N ASP A 15 -8.52 3.08 2.78
CA ASP A 15 -8.62 3.26 4.22
C ASP A 15 -9.40 2.14 4.91
N ALA A 16 -10.53 1.74 4.33
CA ALA A 16 -11.32 0.62 4.85
C ALA A 16 -10.53 -0.70 4.85
N LEU A 17 -9.83 -1.01 3.75
CA LEU A 17 -9.02 -2.22 3.62
C LEU A 17 -7.79 -2.20 4.53
N ARG A 18 -7.15 -1.04 4.67
CA ARG A 18 -6.03 -0.85 5.60
C ARG A 18 -6.44 -1.17 7.03
N ILE A 19 -7.51 -0.56 7.52
CA ILE A 19 -8.01 -0.79 8.89
C ILE A 19 -8.27 -2.28 9.12
N PHE A 20 -8.96 -2.93 8.17
CA PHE A 20 -9.27 -4.35 8.27
C PHE A 20 -8.00 -5.22 8.31
N LEU A 21 -7.09 -5.07 7.35
CA LEU A 21 -5.89 -5.90 7.25
C LEU A 21 -4.90 -5.66 8.39
N GLU A 22 -4.77 -4.42 8.86
CA GLU A 22 -3.93 -4.10 10.00
C GLU A 22 -4.51 -4.66 11.31
N SER A 23 -5.84 -4.69 11.45
CA SER A 23 -6.49 -5.35 12.60
C SER A 23 -6.24 -6.86 12.65
N GLU A 24 -6.04 -7.49 11.50
CA GLU A 24 -5.65 -8.90 11.35
C GLU A 24 -4.12 -9.11 11.50
N GLY A 25 -3.35 -8.06 11.80
CA GLY A 25 -1.90 -8.12 12.02
C GLY A 25 -1.06 -8.17 10.74
N HIS A 26 -1.59 -7.69 9.62
CA HIS A 26 -0.80 -7.44 8.41
C HIS A 26 -0.22 -6.02 8.40
N HIS A 27 0.82 -5.82 7.58
CA HIS A 27 1.31 -4.48 7.28
C HIS A 27 0.85 -4.08 5.89
N THR A 28 0.29 -2.89 5.77
CA THR A 28 -0.18 -2.38 4.49
C THR A 28 0.75 -1.29 3.95
N VAL A 29 0.83 -1.23 2.63
CA VAL A 29 1.41 -0.14 1.86
C VAL A 29 0.40 0.19 0.79
N THR A 30 0.26 1.46 0.46
CA THR A 30 -0.84 1.95 -0.39
C THR A 30 -0.28 2.63 -1.62
N ALA A 31 -1.03 2.55 -2.72
CA ALA A 31 -0.79 3.32 -3.93
C ALA A 31 -2.14 3.75 -4.52
N LEU A 32 -2.23 5.00 -4.99
CA LEU A 32 -3.44 5.54 -5.60
C LEU A 32 -3.47 5.40 -7.12
N ASP A 33 -2.35 4.97 -7.71
CA ASP A 33 -2.25 4.67 -9.13
C ASP A 33 -1.25 3.55 -9.43
N GLY A 34 -1.25 3.11 -10.68
CA GLY A 34 -0.40 2.01 -11.13
C GLY A 34 1.10 2.35 -11.16
N LEU A 35 1.47 3.62 -11.34
CA LEU A 35 2.87 4.03 -11.38
C LEU A 35 3.47 4.00 -9.97
N GLU A 36 2.78 4.59 -9.00
CA GLU A 36 3.13 4.53 -7.58
C GLU A 36 3.22 3.06 -7.12
N ALA A 37 2.22 2.24 -7.46
CA ALA A 37 2.21 0.82 -7.14
C ALA A 37 3.41 0.07 -7.73
N PHE A 38 3.74 0.36 -8.99
CA PHE A 38 4.88 -0.24 -9.67
C PHE A 38 6.20 0.15 -9.01
N GLU A 39 6.39 1.42 -8.65
CA GLU A 39 7.60 1.89 -7.98
C GLU A 39 7.80 1.23 -6.62
N ILE A 40 6.71 1.12 -5.84
CA ILE A 40 6.69 0.44 -4.54
C ILE A 40 6.99 -1.05 -4.69
N ALA A 41 6.35 -1.73 -5.66
CA ALA A 41 6.54 -3.17 -5.89
C ALA A 41 7.94 -3.50 -6.43
N ALA A 42 8.52 -2.61 -7.25
CA ALA A 42 9.87 -2.74 -7.77
C ALA A 42 10.96 -2.50 -6.70
N GLY A 43 10.60 -2.11 -5.47
CA GLY A 43 11.55 -1.94 -4.38
C GLY A 43 12.46 -0.72 -4.55
N ARG A 44 12.06 0.28 -5.35
CA ARG A 44 12.78 1.56 -5.37
C ARG A 44 12.56 2.25 -4.03
N GLN A 45 13.51 2.05 -3.12
CA GLN A 45 13.67 2.90 -1.96
C GLN A 45 13.89 4.32 -2.52
N GLN A 46 12.93 5.23 -2.32
CA GLN A 46 13.24 6.66 -2.41
C GLN A 46 14.37 6.89 -1.41
N THR A 47 15.58 7.04 -1.94
CA THR A 47 16.73 7.47 -1.15
C THR A 47 16.44 8.93 -0.84
N SER A 48 15.89 9.18 0.34
CA SER A 48 15.83 10.54 0.88
C SER A 48 17.28 11.04 1.00
N LEU A 49 17.62 12.01 0.15
CA LEU A 49 18.75 12.92 0.36
C LEU A 49 18.33 14.02 1.33
#